data_AF-A0AAV2C8M0-F1
#
_entry.id   AF-A0AAV2C8M0-F1
#
_cell.length_a   1.000
_cell.length_b   1.000
_cell.length_c   1.000
_cell.angle_alpha   90.00
_cell.angle_beta   90.00
_cell.angle_gamma   90.00
#
_symmetry.space_group_name_H-M   'P 1'
#
loop_
_entity.id
_entity.type
_entity.pdbx_description
1 polymer ?
#
loop_
_entity_poly.entity_id
_entity_poly.type
_entity_poly.pdbx_seq_one_letter_code
_entity_poly.pdbx_strand_id
1 'polypeptide(L)'
;MSWYPQSYADKIPMTNMNMRPDNATGYPGRTYRFYTGETVYTFGDGLSYSKVSHELIQSPAKSLSIPLHADHYCRSSECRSVDAADAGEICGSSGMMDLHLKVQNDGEGMKGSHTVFLFTTPPAVHGSPRKQLVGFEKVWLEAGGEAVVKFTVDVCKDLSVVDELGNRKIALGEHVLHVGDLKHSFTIGV
;
A
#
# COMPACT_ATOMS: atom_id res chain seq x y z
N MET A 1 0.49 15.22 3.84
CA MET A 1 1.46 15.55 2.78
C MET A 1 2.85 15.20 3.27
N SER A 2 3.78 14.80 2.41
CA SER A 2 5.18 14.56 2.80
C SER A 2 5.90 15.88 3.02
N TRP A 3 6.68 15.99 4.11
CA TRP A 3 7.47 17.18 4.39
C TRP A 3 8.90 17.00 3.90
N TYR A 4 9.21 17.68 2.80
CA TYR A 4 10.49 17.59 2.11
C TYR A 4 11.52 18.54 2.72
N PRO A 5 12.82 18.17 2.71
CA PRO A 5 13.88 19.10 3.04
C PRO A 5 13.95 20.24 2.02
N GLN A 6 14.48 21.40 2.42
CA GLN A 6 14.62 22.57 1.54
C GLN A 6 15.36 22.23 0.23
N SER A 7 16.41 21.40 0.32
CA SER A 7 17.21 20.97 -0.83
C SER A 7 16.38 20.31 -1.95
N TYR A 8 15.21 19.75 -1.63
CA TYR A 8 14.30 19.19 -2.62
C TYR A 8 13.66 20.30 -3.47
N ALA A 9 13.18 21.37 -2.83
CA ALA A 9 12.55 22.49 -3.52
C ALA A 9 13.55 23.26 -4.39
N ASP A 10 14.81 23.36 -3.95
CA ASP A 10 15.86 24.07 -4.67
C ASP A 10 16.34 23.31 -5.92
N LYS A 11 16.35 21.97 -5.87
CA LYS A 11 16.88 21.12 -6.96
C LYS A 11 15.82 20.76 -8.00
N ILE A 12 14.56 20.66 -7.58
CA ILE A 12 13.51 20.06 -8.41
C ILE A 12 12.56 21.13 -8.93
N PRO A 13 12.53 21.41 -10.24
CA PRO A 13 11.60 22.40 -10.79
C PRO A 13 10.17 21.93 -10.58
N MET A 14 9.32 22.80 -10.04
CA MET A 14 7.90 22.49 -9.76
C MET A 14 7.06 22.28 -11.04
N THR A 15 7.61 22.60 -12.21
CA THR A 15 7.01 22.33 -13.52
C THR A 15 7.24 20.90 -14.02
N ASN A 16 8.18 20.15 -13.44
CA ASN A 16 8.40 18.75 -13.80
C ASN A 16 7.31 17.87 -13.16
N MET A 17 6.44 17.30 -13.99
CA MET A 17 5.29 16.49 -13.56
C MET A 17 5.59 14.99 -13.41
N ASN A 18 6.83 14.55 -13.66
CA ASN A 18 7.19 13.15 -13.51
C ASN A 18 7.07 12.71 -12.05
N MET A 19 6.37 11.62 -11.79
CA MET A 19 6.17 11.14 -10.42
C MET A 19 7.25 10.15 -9.98
N ARG A 20 7.69 9.28 -10.89
CA ARG A 20 8.67 8.22 -10.64
C ARG A 20 10.09 8.78 -10.53
N PRO A 21 10.96 8.18 -9.71
CA PRO A 21 12.37 8.53 -9.70
C PRO A 21 13.02 8.11 -11.02
N ASP A 22 14.08 8.82 -11.38
CA ASP A 22 14.92 8.50 -12.54
C ASP A 22 16.39 8.61 -12.13
N ASN A 23 17.07 7.46 -12.14
CA ASN A 23 18.47 7.35 -11.77
C ASN A 23 19.40 8.02 -12.79
N ALA A 24 19.01 8.11 -14.06
CA ALA A 24 19.85 8.70 -15.11
C ALA A 24 19.97 10.22 -14.96
N THR A 25 18.87 10.88 -14.58
CA THR A 25 18.84 12.34 -14.34
C THR A 25 19.09 12.71 -12.87
N GLY A 26 19.16 11.73 -11.97
CA GLY A 26 19.24 11.96 -10.52
C GLY A 26 17.93 12.49 -9.92
N TYR A 27 16.81 12.36 -10.64
CA TYR A 27 15.51 12.80 -10.19
C TYR A 27 14.97 11.87 -9.09
N PRO A 28 14.71 12.37 -7.87
CA PRO A 28 14.41 11.51 -6.72
C PRO A 28 12.95 11.04 -6.64
N GLY A 29 12.08 11.43 -7.58
CA GLY A 29 10.65 11.15 -7.55
C GLY A 29 9.85 12.09 -6.66
N ARG A 30 8.51 12.00 -6.73
CA ARG A 30 7.55 12.86 -5.99
C ARG A 30 6.63 12.03 -5.11
N THR A 31 6.09 12.68 -4.08
CA THR A 31 5.18 12.12 -3.06
C THR A 31 5.80 10.99 -2.24
N TYR A 32 5.15 10.58 -1.17
CA TYR A 32 5.56 9.40 -0.40
C TYR A 32 5.59 8.11 -1.22
N ARG A 33 4.87 8.07 -2.35
CA ARG A 33 4.76 6.88 -3.20
C ARG A 33 6.06 6.56 -3.92
N PHE A 34 6.78 7.58 -4.39
CA PHE A 34 7.91 7.38 -5.30
C PHE A 34 9.20 8.05 -4.84
N TYR A 35 9.13 8.99 -3.89
CA TYR A 35 10.31 9.70 -3.43
C TYR A 35 11.31 8.75 -2.75
N THR A 36 12.56 8.81 -3.19
CA THR A 36 13.66 7.95 -2.70
C THR A 36 14.56 8.63 -1.68
N GLY A 37 14.47 9.96 -1.55
CA GLY A 37 15.29 10.73 -0.62
C GLY A 37 14.74 10.78 0.81
N GLU A 38 15.42 11.54 1.66
CA GLU A 38 15.04 11.74 3.05
C GLU A 38 13.90 12.74 3.19
N THR A 39 13.01 12.49 4.15
CA THR A 39 11.90 13.36 4.53
C THR A 39 12.05 13.78 5.98
N VAL A 40 11.66 15.02 6.30
CA VAL A 40 11.61 15.50 7.70
C VAL A 40 10.48 14.81 8.45
N TYR A 41 9.29 14.78 7.85
CA TYR A 41 8.16 13.95 8.27
C TYR A 41 7.55 13.25 7.06
N THR A 42 7.25 11.97 7.22
CA THR A 42 6.64 11.15 6.18
C THR A 42 5.14 11.44 6.06
N PHE A 43 4.53 10.98 4.98
CA PHE A 43 3.09 11.06 4.84
C PHE A 43 2.40 10.11 5.82
N GLY A 44 1.49 10.65 6.62
CA GLY A 44 0.75 9.87 7.62
C GLY A 44 1.40 9.90 9.00
N ASP A 45 2.55 10.56 9.17
CA ASP A 45 3.12 10.82 10.49
C ASP A 45 2.13 11.64 11.32
N GLY A 46 1.87 11.18 12.53
CA GLY A 46 0.97 11.81 13.47
C GLY A 46 1.24 11.29 14.88
N LEU A 47 1.23 12.20 15.85
CA LEU A 47 1.34 11.85 17.26
C LEU A 47 -0.04 11.91 17.91
N SER A 48 -0.24 11.09 18.93
CA SER A 48 -1.40 11.13 19.80
C SER A 48 -0.95 11.29 21.26
N TYR A 49 -1.86 11.73 22.12
CA TYR A 49 -1.62 11.82 23.56
C TYR A 49 -1.67 10.45 24.25
N SER A 50 -1.98 9.39 23.51
CA SER A 50 -1.97 8.01 24.00
C SER A 50 -1.25 7.07 23.04
N LYS A 51 -0.74 5.95 23.56
CA LYS A 51 -0.11 4.89 22.78
C LYS A 51 -1.17 3.89 22.30
N VAL A 52 -1.02 3.43 21.07
CA VAL A 52 -1.92 2.44 20.47
C VAL A 52 -1.14 1.31 19.87
N SER A 53 -1.56 0.09 20.16
CA SER A 53 -1.10 -1.13 19.51
C SER A 53 -2.11 -1.62 18.48
N HIS A 54 -1.58 -2.31 17.48
CA HIS A 54 -2.35 -2.87 16.37
C HIS A 54 -2.09 -4.37 16.31
N GLU A 55 -3.15 -5.17 16.20
CA GLU A 55 -3.06 -6.63 16.10
C GLU A 55 -3.96 -7.12 14.95
N LEU A 56 -3.43 -8.00 14.09
CA LEU A 56 -4.19 -8.53 12.97
C LEU A 56 -5.03 -9.73 13.44
N ILE A 57 -6.35 -9.53 13.55
CA ILE A 57 -7.28 -10.59 13.95
C ILE A 57 -7.64 -11.46 12.75
N GLN A 58 -7.86 -10.84 11.58
CA GLN A 58 -8.14 -11.53 10.33
C GLN A 58 -7.20 -11.00 9.26
N SER A 59 -6.44 -11.94 8.67
CA SER A 59 -5.52 -11.67 7.56
C SER A 59 -6.05 -12.25 6.26
N PRO A 60 -5.70 -11.65 5.11
CA PRO A 60 -5.94 -12.26 3.82
C PRO A 60 -5.14 -13.57 3.69
N ALA A 61 -5.52 -14.41 2.73
CA ALA A 61 -4.77 -15.62 2.43
C ALA A 61 -3.31 -15.27 2.12
N LYS A 62 -2.36 -16.08 2.63
CA LYS A 62 -0.92 -15.91 2.39
C LYS A 62 -0.55 -15.96 0.90
N SER A 63 -1.38 -16.60 0.09
CA SER A 63 -1.22 -16.70 -1.35
C SER A 63 -2.54 -16.44 -2.05
N LEU A 64 -2.51 -15.62 -3.09
CA LEU A 64 -3.61 -15.40 -4.03
C LEU A 64 -3.18 -15.88 -5.42
N SER A 65 -3.97 -16.74 -6.05
CA SER A 65 -3.74 -17.19 -7.42
C SER A 65 -4.72 -16.51 -8.38
N ILE A 66 -4.21 -15.92 -9.45
CA ILE A 66 -5.01 -15.26 -10.47
C ILE A 66 -5.45 -16.30 -11.52
N PRO A 67 -6.76 -16.53 -11.71
CA PRO A 67 -7.24 -17.46 -12.70
C PRO A 67 -7.08 -16.86 -14.10
N LEU A 68 -6.01 -17.24 -14.79
CA LEU A 68 -5.82 -16.90 -16.21
C LEU A 68 -6.40 -17.98 -17.13
N HIS A 69 -6.71 -17.59 -18.37
CA HIS A 69 -7.08 -18.53 -19.43
C HIS A 69 -5.95 -19.54 -19.71
N ALA A 70 -6.33 -20.73 -20.20
CA ALA A 70 -5.42 -21.86 -20.34
C ALA A 70 -4.28 -21.63 -21.36
N ASP A 71 -4.50 -20.77 -22.33
CA ASP A 71 -3.57 -20.35 -23.38
C ASP A 71 -2.76 -19.10 -23.00
N HIS A 72 -2.94 -18.57 -21.79
CA HIS A 72 -2.26 -17.35 -21.37
C HIS A 72 -0.75 -17.58 -21.22
N TYR A 73 0.04 -16.72 -21.86
CA TYR A 73 1.51 -16.79 -21.90
C TYR A 73 2.17 -16.92 -20.51
N CYS A 74 1.61 -16.25 -19.50
CA CYS A 74 2.11 -16.30 -18.11
C CYS A 74 1.93 -17.63 -17.38
N ARG A 75 1.27 -18.63 -17.96
CA ARG A 75 1.25 -20.00 -17.43
C ARG A 75 2.44 -20.83 -17.87
N SER A 76 2.97 -20.55 -19.05
CA SER A 76 4.12 -21.27 -19.64
C SER A 76 5.44 -20.53 -19.47
N SER A 77 5.41 -19.27 -19.04
CA SER A 77 6.58 -18.39 -18.86
C SER A 77 6.52 -17.62 -17.54
N GLU A 78 7.69 -17.25 -17.01
CA GLU A 78 7.80 -16.45 -15.78
C GLU A 78 7.41 -14.98 -16.05
N CYS A 79 6.15 -14.65 -15.78
CA CYS A 79 5.69 -13.26 -15.80
C CYS A 79 5.96 -12.54 -14.48
N ARG A 80 6.28 -11.24 -14.58
CA ARG A 80 6.39 -10.34 -13.42
C ARG A 80 5.08 -9.63 -13.09
N SER A 81 4.16 -9.57 -14.06
CA SER A 81 2.86 -8.94 -13.92
C SER A 81 1.89 -9.46 -14.97
N VAL A 82 0.59 -9.33 -14.70
CA VAL A 82 -0.51 -9.68 -15.61
C VAL A 82 -1.44 -8.50 -15.81
N ASP A 83 -2.13 -8.41 -16.93
CA ASP A 83 -3.16 -7.39 -17.12
C ASP A 83 -4.31 -7.58 -16.13
N ALA A 84 -4.75 -6.47 -15.52
CA ALA A 84 -5.93 -6.51 -14.65
C ALA A 84 -7.20 -6.92 -15.43
N ALA A 85 -7.25 -6.68 -16.75
CA ALA A 85 -8.36 -7.14 -17.58
C ALA A 85 -8.40 -8.67 -17.73
N ASP A 86 -7.23 -9.32 -17.73
CA ASP A 86 -7.11 -10.77 -17.94
C ASP A 86 -7.36 -11.57 -16.64
N ALA A 87 -7.35 -10.90 -15.50
CA ALA A 87 -7.64 -11.49 -14.19
C ALA A 87 -9.14 -11.78 -13.94
N GLY A 88 -10.00 -11.55 -14.94
CA GLY A 88 -11.37 -12.06 -15.02
C GLY A 88 -12.19 -11.87 -13.74
N GLU A 89 -12.60 -12.99 -13.14
CA GLU A 89 -13.52 -13.05 -12.00
C GLU A 89 -12.98 -12.37 -10.73
N ILE A 90 -11.65 -12.33 -10.54
CA ILE A 90 -11.01 -11.62 -9.42
C ILE A 90 -11.28 -10.13 -9.51
N CYS A 91 -11.16 -9.53 -10.70
CA CYS A 91 -11.43 -8.10 -10.87
C CYS A 91 -12.92 -7.76 -10.99
N GLY A 92 -13.78 -8.78 -11.02
CA GLY A 92 -15.24 -8.61 -11.09
C GLY A 92 -15.92 -8.66 -9.72
N SER A 93 -15.71 -9.73 -8.96
CA SER A 93 -16.50 -9.99 -7.74
C SER A 93 -15.75 -10.74 -6.63
N SER A 94 -14.69 -11.49 -6.94
CA SER A 94 -14.00 -12.35 -5.95
C SER A 94 -12.66 -11.81 -5.45
N GLY A 95 -12.15 -10.71 -5.99
CA GLY A 95 -10.86 -10.12 -5.62
C GLY A 95 -10.89 -9.19 -4.42
N MET A 96 -11.86 -9.35 -3.51
CA MET A 96 -11.93 -8.58 -2.28
C MET A 96 -11.27 -9.35 -1.13
N MET A 97 -10.32 -8.70 -0.47
CA MET A 97 -9.60 -9.22 0.68
C MET A 97 -10.00 -8.46 1.93
N ASP A 98 -10.58 -9.16 2.89
CA ASP A 98 -10.94 -8.55 4.17
C ASP A 98 -9.80 -8.65 5.18
N LEU A 99 -9.44 -7.49 5.74
CA LEU A 99 -8.51 -7.33 6.85
C LEU A 99 -9.26 -6.82 8.07
N HIS A 100 -9.17 -7.55 9.19
CA HIS A 100 -9.67 -7.08 10.48
C HIS A 100 -8.52 -6.82 11.42
N LEU A 101 -8.46 -5.60 11.92
CA LEU A 101 -7.41 -5.11 12.77
C LEU A 101 -7.99 -4.72 14.14
N LYS A 102 -7.45 -5.30 15.20
CA LYS A 102 -7.64 -4.81 16.56
C LYS A 102 -6.81 -3.55 16.75
N VAL A 103 -7.44 -2.52 17.29
CA VAL A 103 -6.79 -1.28 17.70
C VAL A 103 -7.04 -1.12 19.18
N GLN A 104 -5.99 -1.09 19.98
CA GLN A 104 -6.10 -1.01 21.44
C GLN A 104 -5.38 0.24 21.95
N ASN A 105 -6.06 0.99 22.82
CA ASN A 105 -5.51 2.15 23.49
C ASN A 105 -4.78 1.71 24.78
N ASP A 106 -3.45 1.69 24.72
CA ASP A 106 -2.58 1.21 25.80
C ASP A 106 -2.17 2.33 26.78
N GLY A 107 -2.64 3.56 26.58
CA GLY A 107 -2.33 4.65 27.50
C GLY A 107 -3.24 4.67 28.72
N GLU A 108 -2.63 5.00 29.86
CA GLU A 108 -3.32 5.13 31.13
C GLU A 108 -4.10 6.45 31.19
N GLY A 109 -5.43 6.37 31.27
CA GLY A 109 -6.32 7.50 31.57
C GLY A 109 -6.58 8.49 30.42
N MET A 110 -5.96 8.34 29.24
CA MET A 110 -6.20 9.20 28.09
C MET A 110 -7.11 8.53 27.06
N LYS A 111 -8.28 9.14 26.82
CA LYS A 111 -9.15 8.79 25.69
C LYS A 111 -8.84 9.65 24.48
N GLY A 112 -9.10 9.14 23.29
CA GLY A 112 -8.83 9.91 22.08
C GLY A 112 -9.25 9.24 20.78
N SER A 113 -9.14 10.01 19.71
CA SER A 113 -9.26 9.49 18.36
C SER A 113 -7.92 9.01 17.84
N HIS A 114 -7.92 7.86 17.17
CA HIS A 114 -6.77 7.30 16.49
C HIS A 114 -7.11 7.06 15.03
N THR A 115 -6.20 7.43 14.13
CA THR A 115 -6.35 7.22 12.69
C THR A 115 -5.44 6.09 12.25
N VAL A 116 -6.04 5.06 11.68
CA VAL A 116 -5.36 3.88 11.18
C VAL A 116 -5.22 4.01 9.66
N PHE A 117 -4.00 3.92 9.16
CA PHE A 117 -3.72 3.91 7.73
C PHE A 117 -3.31 2.51 7.29
N LEU A 118 -3.97 1.98 6.25
CA LEU A 118 -3.57 0.76 5.55
C LEU A 118 -2.80 1.12 4.29
N PHE A 119 -1.55 0.73 4.24
CA PHE A 119 -0.72 0.86 3.03
C PHE A 119 -0.35 -0.49 2.44
N THR A 120 -0.02 -0.51 1.16
CA THR A 120 0.53 -1.64 0.44
C THR A 120 1.86 -1.28 -0.23
N THR A 121 2.79 -2.22 -0.27
CA THR A 121 4.03 -2.16 -1.04
C THR A 121 4.04 -3.32 -2.03
N PRO A 122 3.89 -3.05 -3.34
CA PRO A 122 3.96 -4.07 -4.37
C PRO A 122 5.42 -4.52 -4.66
N PRO A 123 5.59 -5.65 -5.35
CA PRO A 123 6.87 -6.03 -5.96
C PRO A 123 7.43 -4.94 -6.87
N ALA A 124 8.76 -4.92 -7.05
CA ALA A 124 9.46 -3.96 -7.89
C ALA A 124 9.26 -4.25 -9.40
N VAL A 125 8.15 -3.78 -9.97
CA VAL A 125 7.78 -3.93 -11.38
C VAL A 125 7.27 -2.58 -11.92
N HIS A 126 7.54 -2.25 -13.19
CA HIS A 126 7.02 -1.03 -13.84
C HIS A 126 7.23 0.30 -13.07
N GLY A 127 8.35 0.40 -12.34
CA GLY A 127 8.61 1.54 -11.45
C GLY A 127 7.51 1.73 -10.41
N SER A 128 7.07 0.62 -9.81
CA SER A 128 6.00 0.56 -8.81
C SER A 128 6.27 1.48 -7.61
N PRO A 129 5.20 1.96 -6.94
CA PRO A 129 5.34 2.79 -5.76
C PRO A 129 6.00 2.00 -4.62
N ARG A 130 6.82 2.68 -3.84
CA ARG A 130 7.45 2.14 -2.62
C ARG A 130 6.44 1.89 -1.49
N LYS A 131 5.33 2.63 -1.50
CA LYS A 131 4.24 2.54 -0.54
C LYS A 131 3.02 3.22 -1.15
N GLN A 132 1.84 2.62 -1.02
CA GLN A 132 0.58 3.15 -1.55
C GLN A 132 -0.50 3.06 -0.48
N LEU A 133 -1.21 4.16 -0.23
CA LEU A 133 -2.35 4.15 0.68
C LEU A 133 -3.51 3.40 -0.01
N VAL A 134 -4.05 2.40 0.69
CA VAL A 134 -5.24 1.65 0.27
C VAL A 134 -6.48 2.25 0.91
N GLY A 135 -6.42 2.52 2.21
CA GLY A 135 -7.54 3.08 2.96
C GLY A 135 -7.10 3.61 4.31
N PHE A 136 -7.99 4.35 4.97
CA PHE A 136 -7.76 4.82 6.33
C PHE A 136 -9.08 4.91 7.07
N GLU A 137 -9.03 4.72 8.38
CA GLU A 137 -10.19 4.75 9.26
C GLU A 137 -9.86 5.51 10.54
N LYS A 138 -10.86 6.20 11.10
CA LYS A 138 -10.70 6.95 12.36
C LYS A 138 -11.59 6.34 13.42
N VAL A 139 -10.98 5.90 14.52
CA VAL A 139 -11.68 5.28 15.65
C VAL A 139 -11.55 6.13 16.90
N TRP A 140 -12.61 6.17 17.71
CA TRP A 140 -12.59 6.75 19.05
C TRP A 140 -12.41 5.65 20.07
N LEU A 141 -11.44 5.80 20.97
CA LEU A 141 -11.15 4.83 22.02
C LEU A 141 -11.11 5.50 23.39
N GLU A 142 -11.77 4.88 24.35
CA GLU A 142 -11.58 5.20 25.77
C GLU A 142 -10.21 4.69 26.25
N ALA A 143 -9.79 5.11 27.46
CA ALA A 143 -8.55 4.61 28.06
C ALA A 143 -8.64 3.10 28.31
N GLY A 144 -7.66 2.32 27.85
CA GLY A 144 -7.70 0.85 27.89
C GLY A 144 -8.73 0.21 26.95
N GLY A 145 -9.43 1.02 26.14
CA GLY A 145 -10.46 0.54 25.23
C GLY A 145 -9.87 -0.08 23.95
N GLU A 146 -10.66 -0.91 23.29
CA GLU A 146 -10.32 -1.55 22.02
C GLU A 146 -11.44 -1.39 20.99
N ALA A 147 -11.07 -1.39 19.71
CA ALA A 147 -12.01 -1.43 18.58
C ALA A 147 -11.46 -2.31 17.47
N VAL A 148 -12.35 -2.85 16.63
CA VAL A 148 -11.99 -3.59 15.43
C VAL A 148 -12.25 -2.71 14.21
N VAL A 149 -11.19 -2.44 13.45
CA VAL A 149 -11.25 -1.74 12.16
C VAL A 149 -11.25 -2.79 11.06
N LYS A 150 -12.10 -2.58 10.06
CA LYS A 150 -12.23 -3.49 8.90
C LYS A 150 -11.81 -2.75 7.64
N PHE A 151 -10.91 -3.34 6.88
CA PHE A 151 -10.54 -2.87 5.55
C PHE A 151 -10.88 -3.95 4.54
N THR A 152 -11.48 -3.55 3.42
CA THR A 152 -11.67 -4.41 2.25
C THR A 152 -10.74 -3.91 1.15
N VAL A 153 -9.83 -4.76 0.71
CA VAL A 153 -8.81 -4.44 -0.29
C VAL A 153 -9.20 -5.10 -1.60
N ASP A 154 -9.35 -4.30 -2.65
CA ASP A 154 -9.62 -4.77 -4.01
C ASP A 154 -8.29 -5.05 -4.72
N VAL A 155 -8.06 -6.31 -5.11
CA VAL A 155 -6.80 -6.72 -5.75
C VAL A 155 -6.51 -5.94 -7.03
N CYS A 156 -7.53 -5.66 -7.83
CA CYS A 156 -7.34 -5.05 -9.14
C CYS A 156 -7.36 -3.52 -9.06
N LYS A 157 -8.03 -2.95 -8.06
CA LYS A 157 -8.08 -1.52 -7.85
C LYS A 157 -6.95 -1.01 -6.96
N ASP A 158 -6.69 -1.68 -5.85
CA ASP A 158 -5.82 -1.16 -4.79
C ASP A 158 -4.39 -1.72 -4.88
N LEU A 159 -4.23 -2.95 -5.40
CA LEU A 159 -2.91 -3.60 -5.54
C LEU A 159 -2.33 -3.53 -6.96
N SER A 160 -3.09 -3.04 -7.94
CA SER A 160 -2.56 -2.88 -9.30
C SER A 160 -1.59 -1.71 -9.42
N VAL A 161 -0.64 -1.88 -10.32
CA VAL A 161 0.31 -0.88 -10.78
C VAL A 161 -0.01 -0.48 -12.21
N VAL A 162 0.55 0.63 -12.68
CA VAL A 162 0.38 1.07 -14.07
C VAL A 162 1.70 0.87 -14.79
N ASP A 163 1.66 0.22 -15.95
CA ASP A 163 2.83 0.01 -16.80
C ASP A 163 3.28 1.31 -17.51
N GLU A 164 4.29 1.19 -18.38
CA GLU A 164 4.84 2.29 -19.16
C GLU A 164 3.89 2.78 -20.27
N LEU A 165 2.90 1.95 -20.66
CA LEU A 165 1.92 2.22 -21.71
C LEU A 165 0.60 2.78 -21.16
N GLY A 166 0.42 2.78 -19.84
CA GLY A 166 -0.79 3.25 -19.16
C GLY A 166 -1.80 2.14 -18.82
N ASN A 167 -1.46 0.88 -19.02
CA ASN A 167 -2.32 -0.25 -18.67
C ASN A 167 -2.17 -0.60 -17.19
N ARG A 168 -3.29 -1.00 -16.57
CA ARG A 168 -3.29 -1.49 -15.20
C ARG A 168 -2.85 -2.95 -15.18
N LYS A 169 -1.79 -3.22 -14.44
CA LYS A 169 -1.21 -4.55 -14.26
C LYS A 169 -1.29 -4.97 -12.80
N ILE A 170 -1.50 -6.25 -12.54
CA ILE A 170 -1.33 -6.84 -11.22
C ILE A 170 0.09 -7.37 -11.13
N ALA A 171 0.87 -6.87 -10.18
CA ALA A 171 2.24 -7.33 -9.96
C ALA A 171 2.24 -8.72 -9.33
N LEU A 172 3.01 -9.66 -9.91
CA LEU A 172 3.20 -10.99 -9.37
C LEU A 172 4.39 -11.00 -8.40
N GLY A 173 4.30 -11.81 -7.35
CA GLY A 173 5.29 -11.89 -6.27
C GLY A 173 4.77 -11.40 -4.92
N GLU A 174 5.70 -11.04 -4.04
CA GLU A 174 5.39 -10.64 -2.66
C GLU A 174 4.88 -9.19 -2.57
N HIS A 175 3.68 -9.04 -1.99
CA HIS A 175 3.10 -7.77 -1.57
C HIS A 175 3.15 -7.65 -0.05
N VAL A 176 3.36 -6.44 0.45
CA VAL A 176 3.44 -6.17 1.89
C VAL A 176 2.39 -5.15 2.29
N LEU A 177 1.49 -5.53 3.20
CA LEU A 177 0.55 -4.61 3.84
C LEU A 177 1.20 -4.02 5.10
N HIS A 178 0.96 -2.73 5.34
CA HIS A 178 1.51 -1.99 6.47
C HIS A 178 0.40 -1.28 7.23
N VAL A 179 0.39 -1.45 8.56
CA VAL A 179 -0.44 -0.68 9.47
C VAL A 179 0.37 -0.29 10.71
N GLY A 180 0.73 1.00 10.83
CA GLY A 180 1.70 1.43 11.83
C GLY A 180 3.00 0.62 11.69
N ASP A 181 3.40 -0.05 12.77
CA ASP A 181 4.58 -0.92 12.81
C ASP A 181 4.30 -2.37 12.34
N LEU A 182 3.03 -2.75 12.21
CA LEU A 182 2.64 -4.07 11.76
C LEU A 182 2.87 -4.22 10.25
N LYS A 183 3.49 -5.33 9.85
CA LYS A 183 3.66 -5.73 8.45
C LYS A 183 3.10 -7.12 8.22
N HIS A 184 2.39 -7.29 7.12
CA HIS A 184 1.86 -8.58 6.68
C HIS A 184 2.18 -8.81 5.21
N SER A 185 2.98 -9.84 4.92
CA SER A 185 3.33 -10.24 3.56
C SER A 185 2.38 -11.31 3.02
N PHE A 186 2.03 -11.20 1.74
CA PHE A 186 1.30 -12.22 0.98
C PHE A 186 1.79 -12.25 -0.47
N THR A 187 1.63 -13.38 -1.14
CA THR A 187 2.15 -13.57 -2.51
C THR A 187 1.01 -13.65 -3.50
N ILE A 188 1.13 -12.94 -4.63
CA ILE A 188 0.22 -13.07 -5.77
C ILE A 188 0.92 -13.87 -6.88
N GLY A 189 0.29 -14.96 -7.32
CA GLY A 189 0.76 -15.82 -8.39
C GLY A 189 -0.32 -16.09 -9.45
N VAL A 190 0.02 -16.92 -10.42
CA VAL A 190 -0.85 -17.38 -11.52
C VAL A 190 -1.02 -18.89 -11.44
#